data_AF-A0A7S0SXY7-F1
#
_entry.id   AF-A0A7S0SXY7-F1
#
_cell.length_a   1.000
_cell.length_b   1.000
_cell.length_c   1.000
_cell.angle_alpha   90.00
_cell.angle_beta   90.00
_cell.angle_gamma   90.00
#
_symmetry.space_group_name_H-M   'P 1'
#
loop_
_entity.id
_entity.type
_entity.pdbx_description
1 polymer ?
#
loop_
_entity_poly.entity_id
_entity_poly.type
_entity_poly.pdbx_seq_one_letter_code
_entity_poly.pdbx_strand_id
1 'polypeptide(L)'
;KELAIGFSIDPLNNLFTLNEVMNLKLHLYQDFIGELSSNANKELAIEVALAELEEHWSTIIVEIGVYKDKYYKIKSTDALIQFLEDDSVALSSMKSSKFYSSFSYYIDDWEKTLGTISEVIDLLLNVQRKWIYLESIFLSGGDISKQLPQEYTLFVGVNNDFLSIMNIFESNPIAKQSCLTPGLLDKINSMDERL
;
A
#
# COMPACT_ATOMS: atom_id res chain seq x y z
N LYS A 1 -18.87 -22.98 19.62
CA LYS A 1 -19.32 -21.57 19.64
C LYS A 1 -20.82 -21.60 19.89
N GLU A 2 -21.28 -21.13 21.05
CA GLU A 2 -22.71 -20.95 21.31
C GLU A 2 -23.27 -20.03 20.21
N LEU A 3 -24.15 -20.57 19.37
CA LEU A 3 -24.97 -19.74 18.51
C LEU A 3 -25.88 -18.93 19.43
N ALA A 4 -26.01 -17.63 19.19
CA ALA A 4 -26.69 -16.62 20.01
C ALA A 4 -28.19 -16.86 20.28
N ILE A 5 -28.70 -18.07 20.05
CA ILE A 5 -30.07 -18.54 20.25
C ILE A 5 -30.15 -19.59 21.39
N GLY A 6 -29.04 -19.94 22.05
CA GLY A 6 -29.06 -20.84 23.22
C GLY A 6 -29.36 -22.32 22.90
N PHE A 7 -29.32 -22.71 21.62
CA PHE A 7 -29.48 -24.10 21.20
C PHE A 7 -28.12 -24.78 21.05
N SER A 8 -27.88 -25.84 21.84
CA SER A 8 -26.76 -26.76 21.63
C SER A 8 -27.18 -27.80 20.59
N ILE A 9 -26.63 -27.68 19.37
CA ILE A 9 -26.88 -28.63 18.29
C ILE A 9 -25.55 -29.33 17.98
N ASP A 10 -25.55 -30.65 18.07
CA ASP A 10 -24.45 -31.50 17.63
C ASP A 10 -24.83 -32.17 16.29
N PRO A 11 -24.36 -31.64 15.15
CA PRO A 11 -24.70 -32.16 13.83
C PRO A 11 -24.10 -33.55 13.53
N LEU A 12 -23.28 -34.11 14.42
CA LEU A 12 -22.69 -35.44 14.28
C LEU A 12 -23.42 -36.51 15.12
N ASN A 13 -24.47 -36.13 15.84
CA ASN A 13 -25.23 -37.05 16.67
C ASN A 13 -26.20 -37.89 15.81
N ASN A 14 -26.17 -39.22 15.98
CA ASN A 14 -27.07 -40.17 15.29
C ASN A 14 -28.57 -39.97 15.63
N LEU A 15 -28.89 -39.16 16.64
CA LEU A 15 -30.27 -38.78 17.01
C LEU A 15 -30.77 -37.52 16.28
N PHE A 16 -29.91 -36.82 15.52
CA PHE A 16 -30.28 -35.63 14.76
C PHE A 16 -31.24 -36.00 13.62
N THR A 17 -32.54 -35.99 13.92
CA THR A 17 -33.61 -36.35 12.98
C THR A 17 -34.28 -35.10 12.43
N LEU A 18 -34.91 -35.21 11.25
CA LEU A 18 -35.71 -34.13 10.66
C LEU A 18 -36.81 -33.61 11.62
N ASN A 19 -37.30 -34.47 12.51
CA ASN A 19 -38.29 -34.11 13.52
C ASN A 19 -37.70 -33.18 14.61
N GLU A 20 -36.44 -33.40 15.02
CA GLU A 20 -35.74 -32.48 15.92
C GLU A 20 -35.48 -31.12 15.26
N VAL A 21 -35.12 -31.11 13.98
CA VAL A 21 -34.95 -29.87 13.18
C VAL A 21 -36.27 -29.10 13.04
N MET A 22 -37.39 -29.82 12.84
CA MET A 22 -38.73 -29.21 12.84
C MET A 22 -39.11 -28.65 14.21
N ASN A 23 -38.73 -29.33 15.30
CA ASN A 23 -38.97 -28.88 16.68
C ASN A 23 -38.13 -27.65 17.08
N LEU A 24 -36.98 -27.43 16.45
CA LEU A 24 -36.18 -26.21 16.59
C LEU A 24 -36.89 -24.95 16.03
N LYS A 25 -38.01 -25.13 15.30
CA LYS A 25 -38.80 -24.06 14.69
C LYS A 25 -37.94 -23.02 13.97
N LEU A 26 -36.93 -23.48 13.23
CA LEU A 26 -35.99 -22.62 12.49
C LEU A 26 -36.70 -21.64 11.54
N HIS A 27 -37.90 -21.98 11.06
CA HIS A 27 -38.76 -21.10 10.28
C HIS A 27 -39.17 -19.81 11.01
N LEU A 28 -39.24 -19.82 12.35
CA LEU A 28 -39.49 -18.62 13.16
C LEU A 28 -38.26 -17.71 13.28
N TYR A 29 -37.08 -18.22 12.97
CA TYR A 29 -35.80 -17.51 13.01
C TYR A 29 -35.21 -17.31 11.62
N GLN A 30 -36.02 -17.48 10.57
CA GLN A 30 -35.57 -17.38 9.18
C GLN A 30 -34.89 -16.04 8.90
N ASP A 31 -35.47 -14.94 9.39
CA ASP A 31 -34.90 -13.59 9.21
C ASP A 31 -33.57 -13.44 9.95
N PHE A 32 -33.47 -13.96 11.18
CA PHE A 32 -32.24 -13.93 11.96
C PHE A 32 -31.12 -14.76 11.32
N ILE A 33 -31.42 -15.98 10.87
CA ILE A 33 -30.46 -16.86 10.18
C ILE A 33 -30.05 -16.25 8.83
N GLY A 34 -31.01 -15.65 8.12
CA GLY A 34 -30.77 -14.93 6.88
C GLY A 34 -29.85 -13.72 7.08
N GLU A 35 -30.09 -12.92 8.11
CA GLU A 35 -29.23 -11.79 8.47
C GLU A 35 -27.83 -12.26 8.90
N LEU A 36 -27.74 -13.30 9.72
CA LEU A 36 -26.47 -13.87 10.16
C LEU A 36 -25.65 -14.39 8.98
N SER A 37 -26.28 -15.13 8.07
CA SER A 37 -25.64 -15.63 6.84
C SER A 37 -25.20 -14.47 5.93
N SER A 38 -26.05 -13.45 5.76
CA SER A 38 -25.71 -12.26 4.99
C SER A 38 -24.53 -11.50 5.57
N ASN A 39 -24.48 -11.35 6.90
CA ASN A 39 -23.37 -10.72 7.60
C ASN A 39 -22.08 -11.54 7.43
N ALA A 40 -22.13 -12.86 7.61
CA ALA A 40 -20.99 -13.74 7.41
C ALA A 40 -20.42 -13.66 5.98
N ASN A 41 -21.29 -13.62 4.96
CA ASN A 41 -20.84 -13.46 3.58
C ASN A 41 -20.15 -12.11 3.33
N LYS A 42 -20.58 -11.03 4.00
CA LYS A 42 -19.95 -9.71 3.88
C LYS A 42 -18.62 -9.63 4.61
N GLU A 43 -18.49 -10.29 5.77
CA GLU A 43 -17.21 -10.43 6.47
C GLU A 43 -16.21 -11.23 5.62
N LEU A 44 -16.64 -12.36 5.05
CA LEU A 44 -15.82 -13.15 4.13
C LEU A 44 -15.36 -12.34 2.92
N ALA A 45 -16.22 -11.48 2.36
CA ALA A 45 -15.84 -10.63 1.24
C ALA A 45 -14.71 -9.64 1.60
N ILE A 46 -14.72 -9.09 2.82
CA ILE A 46 -13.65 -8.21 3.30
C ILE A 46 -12.34 -9.01 3.50
N GLU A 47 -12.44 -10.20 4.09
CA GLU A 47 -11.27 -11.07 4.31
C GLU A 47 -10.60 -11.46 2.99
N VAL A 48 -11.39 -11.87 1.99
CA VAL A 48 -10.88 -12.21 0.65
C VAL A 48 -10.25 -10.98 0.00
N ALA A 49 -10.90 -9.82 0.05
CA ALA A 49 -10.36 -8.61 -0.56
C ALA A 49 -9.04 -8.15 0.09
N LEU A 50 -8.89 -8.30 1.41
CA LEU A 50 -7.61 -8.03 2.09
C LEU A 50 -6.50 -9.01 1.70
N ALA A 51 -6.84 -10.28 1.46
CA ALA A 51 -5.88 -11.27 0.99
C ALA A 51 -5.42 -10.99 -0.45
N GLU A 52 -6.36 -10.65 -1.33
CA GLU A 52 -6.06 -10.23 -2.71
C GLU A 52 -5.20 -8.97 -2.74
N LEU A 53 -5.47 -8.00 -1.86
CA LEU A 53 -4.66 -6.79 -1.72
C LEU A 53 -3.20 -7.10 -1.34
N GLU A 54 -2.98 -8.02 -0.39
CA GLU A 54 -1.62 -8.44 -0.01
C GLU A 54 -0.89 -9.13 -1.16
N GLU A 55 -1.57 -10.03 -1.88
CA GLU A 55 -0.98 -10.70 -3.04
C GLU A 55 -0.62 -9.69 -4.13
N HIS A 56 -1.54 -8.77 -4.46
CA HIS A 56 -1.35 -7.74 -5.46
C HIS A 56 -0.11 -6.88 -5.17
N TRP A 57 -0.04 -6.29 -3.97
CA TRP A 57 1.05 -5.40 -3.54
C TRP A 57 2.38 -6.10 -3.27
N SER A 58 2.40 -7.44 -3.21
CA SER A 58 3.64 -8.21 -3.19
C SER A 58 4.35 -8.24 -4.56
N THR A 59 3.64 -7.94 -5.64
CA THR A 59 4.14 -8.04 -7.02
C THR A 59 4.29 -6.70 -7.73
N ILE A 60 3.61 -5.65 -7.26
CA ILE A 60 3.69 -4.32 -7.87
C ILE A 60 5.11 -3.77 -7.73
N ILE A 61 5.67 -3.32 -8.86
CA ILE A 61 7.01 -2.76 -8.94
C ILE A 61 7.00 -1.26 -9.30
N VAL A 62 8.02 -0.54 -8.85
CA VAL A 62 8.34 0.81 -9.32
C VAL A 62 9.24 0.68 -10.54
N GLU A 63 8.81 1.21 -11.68
CA GLU A 63 9.59 1.12 -12.92
C GLU A 63 10.81 2.04 -12.88
N ILE A 64 12.00 1.46 -12.72
CA ILE A 64 13.27 2.17 -12.80
C ILE A 64 13.87 2.01 -14.20
N GLY A 65 14.29 3.13 -14.78
CA GLY A 65 14.95 3.20 -16.08
C GLY A 65 16.30 3.89 -16.03
N VAL A 66 17.15 3.61 -17.02
CA VAL A 66 18.45 4.24 -17.17
C VAL A 66 18.30 5.68 -17.69
N TYR A 67 19.09 6.59 -17.12
CA TYR A 67 19.20 8.00 -17.50
C TYR A 67 20.66 8.35 -17.83
N LYS A 68 20.90 8.87 -19.05
CA LYS A 68 22.22 9.28 -19.56
C LYS A 68 23.32 8.21 -19.39
N ASP A 69 22.96 6.93 -19.52
CA ASP A 69 23.86 5.75 -19.41
C ASP A 69 24.69 5.67 -18.12
N LYS A 70 24.30 6.42 -17.07
CA LYS A 70 25.06 6.56 -15.83
C LYS A 70 24.20 6.52 -14.58
N TYR A 71 22.97 6.98 -14.67
CA TYR A 71 22.08 7.16 -13.53
C TYR A 71 20.79 6.35 -13.71
N TYR A 72 20.10 6.12 -12.60
CA TYR A 72 18.78 5.51 -12.59
C TYR A 72 17.72 6.56 -12.26
N LYS A 73 16.53 6.42 -12.83
CA LYS A 73 15.38 7.27 -12.57
C LYS A 73 14.08 6.49 -12.64
N ILE A 74 13.05 6.95 -11.95
CA ILE A 74 11.69 6.46 -12.13
C ILE A 74 11.22 6.83 -13.54
N LYS A 75 10.72 5.83 -14.27
CA LYS A 75 10.31 5.95 -15.68
C LYS A 75 8.82 6.24 -15.82
N SER A 76 7.99 5.31 -15.34
CA SER A 76 6.53 5.40 -15.41
C SER A 76 5.95 5.10 -14.04
N THR A 77 4.97 5.90 -13.62
CA THR A 77 4.24 5.70 -12.36
C THR A 77 2.74 5.61 -12.58
N ASP A 78 2.25 5.70 -13.83
CA ASP A 78 0.83 5.80 -14.14
C ASP A 78 0.06 4.58 -13.61
N ALA A 79 0.58 3.37 -13.87
CA ALA A 79 -0.03 2.13 -13.36
C ALA A 79 0.03 2.04 -11.84
N LEU A 80 1.16 2.42 -11.23
CA LEU A 80 1.34 2.41 -9.78
C LEU A 80 0.35 3.37 -9.09
N ILE A 81 0.20 4.58 -9.62
CA ILE A 81 -0.74 5.59 -9.11
C ILE A 81 -2.17 5.10 -9.28
N GLN A 82 -2.51 4.51 -10.42
CA GLN A 82 -3.85 3.93 -10.63
C GLN A 82 -4.15 2.84 -9.59
N PHE A 83 -3.22 1.93 -9.32
CA PHE A 83 -3.39 0.90 -8.29
C PHE A 83 -3.53 1.51 -6.89
N LEU A 84 -2.72 2.53 -6.55
CA LEU A 84 -2.85 3.25 -5.27
C LEU A 84 -4.25 3.86 -5.11
N GLU A 85 -4.77 4.51 -6.14
CA GLU A 85 -6.08 5.16 -6.11
C GLU A 85 -7.21 4.13 -5.96
N ASP A 86 -7.20 3.08 -6.78
CA ASP A 86 -8.23 2.02 -6.78
C ASP A 86 -8.27 1.29 -5.42
N ASP A 87 -7.10 0.87 -4.91
CA ASP A 87 -7.01 0.14 -3.65
C ASP A 87 -7.30 1.04 -2.44
N SER A 88 -6.96 2.33 -2.50
CA SER A 88 -7.32 3.31 -1.46
C SER A 88 -8.84 3.53 -1.37
N VAL A 89 -9.53 3.55 -2.52
CA VAL A 89 -11.01 3.64 -2.57
C VAL A 89 -11.65 2.35 -2.03
N ALA A 90 -11.07 1.19 -2.35
CA ALA A 90 -11.52 -0.10 -1.83
C ALA A 90 -11.41 -0.15 -0.29
N LEU A 91 -10.25 0.24 0.27
CA LEU A 91 -10.04 0.32 1.72
C LEU A 91 -10.99 1.31 2.40
N SER A 92 -11.19 2.50 1.80
CA SER A 92 -12.14 3.50 2.30
C SER A 92 -13.57 2.94 2.37
N SER A 93 -13.96 2.16 1.37
CA SER A 93 -15.26 1.48 1.33
C SER A 93 -15.38 0.44 2.44
N MET A 94 -14.34 -0.37 2.67
CA MET A 94 -14.31 -1.33 3.79
C MET A 94 -14.37 -0.64 5.15
N LYS A 95 -13.69 0.49 5.30
CA LYS A 95 -13.68 1.32 6.53
C LYS A 95 -15.04 1.92 6.86
N SER A 96 -15.81 2.30 5.84
CA SER A 96 -17.19 2.78 6.00
C SER A 96 -18.21 1.69 6.35
N SER A 97 -17.82 0.42 6.23
CA SER A 97 -18.68 -0.73 6.47
C SER A 97 -18.92 -0.96 7.96
N LYS A 98 -20.12 -1.46 8.32
CA LYS A 98 -20.44 -1.87 9.70
C LYS A 98 -19.55 -3.00 10.23
N PHE A 99 -18.84 -3.70 9.35
CA PHE A 99 -17.91 -4.80 9.70
C PHE A 99 -16.48 -4.32 9.95
N TYR A 100 -16.18 -3.04 9.75
CA TYR A 100 -14.84 -2.47 9.95
C TYR A 100 -14.23 -2.85 11.28
N SER A 101 -14.99 -2.81 12.38
CA SER A 101 -14.49 -3.10 13.72
C SER A 101 -13.82 -4.47 13.85
N SER A 102 -14.23 -5.46 13.05
CA SER A 102 -13.64 -6.80 13.06
C SER A 102 -12.30 -6.88 12.32
N PHE A 103 -12.03 -5.93 11.42
CA PHE A 103 -10.87 -5.91 10.52
C PHE A 103 -10.03 -4.62 10.64
N SER A 104 -10.34 -3.76 11.62
CA SER A 104 -9.79 -2.40 11.72
C SER A 104 -8.26 -2.38 11.72
N TYR A 105 -7.64 -3.30 12.46
CA TYR A 105 -6.19 -3.45 12.49
C TYR A 105 -5.59 -3.62 11.09
N TYR A 106 -6.15 -4.51 10.27
CA TYR A 106 -5.63 -4.79 8.93
C TYR A 106 -5.93 -3.66 7.95
N ILE A 107 -7.14 -3.10 8.01
CA ILE A 107 -7.56 -2.01 7.14
C ILE A 107 -6.72 -0.74 7.40
N ASP A 108 -6.51 -0.39 8.67
CA ASP A 108 -5.72 0.79 9.04
C ASP A 108 -4.22 0.60 8.71
N ASP A 109 -3.68 -0.60 8.88
CA ASP A 109 -2.29 -0.91 8.50
C ASP A 109 -2.08 -0.76 6.98
N TRP A 110 -3.04 -1.23 6.19
CA TRP A 110 -3.03 -1.05 4.74
C TRP A 110 -3.21 0.40 4.32
N GLU A 111 -4.15 1.14 4.93
CA GLU A 111 -4.36 2.56 4.65
C GLU A 111 -3.07 3.36 4.90
N LYS A 112 -2.40 3.09 6.02
CA LYS A 112 -1.10 3.69 6.34
C LYS A 112 -0.01 3.28 5.34
N THR A 113 0.01 2.00 4.96
CA THR A 113 0.99 1.47 4.00
C THR A 113 0.84 2.15 2.64
N LEU A 114 -0.36 2.17 2.06
CA LEU A 114 -0.61 2.81 0.76
C LEU A 114 -0.37 4.32 0.83
N GLY A 115 -0.78 4.97 1.92
CA GLY A 115 -0.49 6.39 2.15
C GLY A 115 1.01 6.70 2.15
N THR A 116 1.81 5.87 2.82
CA THR A 116 3.28 6.02 2.84
C THR A 116 3.88 5.81 1.45
N ILE A 117 3.42 4.80 0.71
CA ILE A 117 3.88 4.56 -0.67
C ILE A 117 3.56 5.76 -1.56
N SER A 118 2.33 6.28 -1.49
CA SER A 118 1.92 7.48 -2.26
C SER A 118 2.82 8.68 -1.96
N GLU A 119 3.02 8.99 -0.67
CA GLU A 119 3.85 10.12 -0.24
C GLU A 119 5.30 9.99 -0.72
N VAL A 120 5.89 8.80 -0.57
CA VAL A 120 7.26 8.53 -1.03
C VAL A 120 7.39 8.70 -2.54
N ILE A 121 6.45 8.18 -3.33
CA ILE A 121 6.49 8.28 -4.79
C ILE A 121 6.35 9.74 -5.24
N ASP A 122 5.40 10.49 -4.68
CA ASP A 122 5.17 11.89 -5.03
C ASP A 122 6.39 12.77 -4.73
N LEU A 123 6.96 12.62 -3.52
CA LEU A 123 8.16 13.37 -3.12
C LEU A 123 9.38 12.96 -3.95
N LEU A 124 9.55 11.66 -4.22
CA LEU A 124 10.69 11.17 -5.00
C LEU A 124 10.61 11.65 -6.45
N LEU A 125 9.41 11.68 -7.05
CA LEU A 125 9.19 12.28 -8.37
C LEU A 125 9.50 13.79 -8.37
N ASN A 126 9.15 14.51 -7.29
CA ASN A 126 9.47 15.92 -7.16
C ASN A 126 10.99 16.17 -7.08
N VAL A 127 11.67 15.45 -6.20
CA VAL A 127 13.12 15.47 -6.04
C VAL A 127 13.81 15.08 -7.35
N GLN A 128 13.33 14.05 -8.06
CA GLN A 128 13.85 13.65 -9.36
C GLN A 128 13.76 14.79 -10.40
N ARG A 129 12.62 15.49 -10.48
CA ARG A 129 12.46 16.63 -11.40
C ARG A 129 13.45 17.75 -11.10
N LYS A 130 13.56 18.15 -9.83
CA LYS A 130 14.54 19.17 -9.38
C LYS A 130 15.98 18.71 -9.64
N TRP A 131 16.31 17.46 -9.33
CA TRP A 131 17.63 16.89 -9.54
C TRP A 131 18.01 16.85 -11.01
N ILE A 132 17.13 16.42 -11.93
CA ILE A 132 17.40 16.42 -13.38
C ILE A 132 17.71 17.85 -13.87
N TYR A 133 16.96 18.84 -13.38
CA TYR A 133 17.19 20.23 -13.72
C TYR A 133 18.57 20.72 -13.26
N LEU A 134 18.92 20.50 -11.98
CA LEU A 134 20.20 20.93 -11.42
C LEU A 134 21.39 20.14 -11.99
N GLU A 135 21.20 18.84 -12.26
CA GLU A 135 22.21 18.00 -12.91
C GLU A 135 22.59 18.58 -14.28
N SER A 136 21.60 19.04 -15.05
CA SER A 136 21.84 19.65 -16.34
C SER A 136 22.66 20.95 -16.25
N ILE A 137 22.55 21.69 -15.15
CA ILE A 137 23.30 22.94 -14.91
C ILE A 137 24.70 22.64 -14.38
N PHE A 138 24.80 21.87 -13.30
CA PHE A 138 26.05 21.66 -12.56
C PHE A 138 26.97 20.59 -13.15
N LEU A 139 26.45 19.57 -13.84
CA LEU A 139 27.24 18.44 -14.35
C LEU A 139 27.46 18.44 -15.87
N SER A 140 26.71 19.21 -16.67
CA SER A 140 26.87 19.22 -18.13
C SER A 140 28.12 19.96 -18.66
N GLY A 141 29.05 20.31 -17.77
CA GLY A 141 30.37 20.85 -18.13
C GLY A 141 30.35 22.36 -18.41
N GLY A 142 30.68 23.14 -17.38
CA GLY A 142 30.89 24.58 -17.48
C GLY A 142 31.60 25.13 -16.25
N ASP A 143 32.01 26.41 -16.28
CA ASP A 143 32.63 27.11 -15.15
C ASP A 143 31.64 27.39 -13.98
N ILE A 144 30.39 26.91 -14.06
CA ILE A 144 29.37 27.16 -13.05
C ILE A 144 29.76 26.62 -11.66
N SER A 145 30.50 25.51 -11.62
CA SER A 145 31.02 24.94 -10.37
C SER A 145 32.09 25.82 -9.71
N LYS A 146 32.78 26.66 -10.50
CA LYS A 146 33.73 27.66 -10.00
C LYS A 146 33.04 28.98 -9.64
N GLN A 147 31.92 29.29 -10.29
CA GLN A 147 31.12 30.49 -10.01
C GLN A 147 30.26 30.33 -8.75
N LEU A 148 29.72 29.13 -8.53
CA LEU A 148 28.82 28.77 -7.43
C LEU A 148 29.35 27.53 -6.67
N PRO A 149 30.50 27.64 -5.98
CA PRO A 149 31.15 26.48 -5.36
C PRO A 149 30.38 25.94 -4.14
N GLN A 150 29.64 26.79 -3.43
CA GLN A 150 28.84 26.37 -2.27
C GLN A 150 27.63 25.54 -2.73
N GLU A 151 26.91 26.04 -3.72
CA GLU A 151 25.74 25.40 -4.33
C GLU A 151 26.12 24.09 -5.02
N TYR A 152 27.29 24.06 -5.69
CA TYR A 152 27.83 22.83 -6.26
C TYR A 152 28.09 21.78 -5.18
N THR A 153 28.68 22.16 -4.05
CA THR A 153 28.95 21.24 -2.93
C THR A 153 27.67 20.67 -2.34
N LEU A 154 26.64 21.51 -2.17
CA LEU A 154 25.31 21.08 -1.73
C LEU A 154 24.68 20.09 -2.72
N PHE A 155 24.71 20.41 -4.01
CA PHE A 155 24.19 19.53 -5.06
C PHE A 155 24.91 18.19 -5.11
N VAL A 156 26.24 18.13 -4.92
CA VAL A 156 26.98 16.86 -4.86
C VAL A 156 26.48 15.97 -3.71
N GLY A 157 26.18 16.57 -2.56
CA GLY A 157 25.58 15.85 -1.43
C GLY A 157 24.23 15.24 -1.80
N VAL A 158 23.33 16.04 -2.35
CA VAL A 158 22.00 15.57 -2.79
C VAL A 158 22.11 14.53 -3.91
N ASN A 159 23.04 14.70 -4.84
CA ASN A 159 23.29 13.76 -5.91
C ASN A 159 23.69 12.37 -5.37
N ASN A 160 24.59 12.32 -4.39
CA ASN A 160 24.98 11.05 -3.77
C ASN A 160 23.80 10.38 -3.05
N ASP A 161 22.98 11.18 -2.35
CA ASP A 161 21.76 10.69 -1.70
C ASP A 161 20.76 10.15 -2.73
N PHE A 162 20.52 10.87 -3.82
CA PHE A 162 19.62 10.45 -4.91
C PHE A 162 20.06 9.13 -5.53
N LEU A 163 21.35 8.99 -5.85
CA LEU A 163 21.88 7.76 -6.43
C LEU A 163 21.78 6.59 -5.47
N SER A 164 22.01 6.82 -4.16
CA SER A 164 21.84 5.76 -3.16
C SER A 164 20.39 5.26 -3.09
N ILE A 165 19.41 6.17 -3.19
CA ILE A 165 17.99 5.82 -3.20
C ILE A 165 17.65 5.06 -4.48
N MET A 166 18.05 5.57 -5.64
CA MET A 166 17.73 4.92 -6.91
C MET A 166 18.36 3.52 -7.04
N ASN A 167 19.53 3.28 -6.44
CA ASN A 167 20.11 1.93 -6.34
C ASN A 167 19.27 0.99 -5.45
N ILE A 168 18.69 1.49 -4.35
CA ILE A 168 17.78 0.68 -3.52
C ILE A 168 16.55 0.27 -4.33
N PHE A 169 15.95 1.21 -5.06
CA PHE A 169 14.78 0.94 -5.89
C PHE A 169 15.10 0.03 -7.08
N GLU A 170 16.32 0.08 -7.62
CA GLU A 170 16.75 -0.83 -8.69
C GLU A 170 16.98 -2.26 -8.15
N SER A 171 17.65 -2.39 -7.01
CA SER A 171 17.94 -3.68 -6.39
C SER A 171 16.70 -4.35 -5.79
N ASN A 172 15.73 -3.56 -5.32
CA ASN A 172 14.45 -4.04 -4.81
C ASN A 172 13.29 -3.23 -5.41
N PRO A 173 12.77 -3.65 -6.58
CA PRO A 173 11.79 -2.85 -7.31
C PRO A 173 10.38 -2.95 -6.73
N ILE A 174 10.09 -3.87 -5.80
CA ILE A 174 8.75 -4.03 -5.24
C ILE A 174 8.37 -2.76 -4.48
N ALA A 175 7.26 -2.13 -4.86
CA ALA A 175 6.84 -0.82 -4.36
C ALA A 175 6.66 -0.82 -2.84
N LYS A 176 5.97 -1.85 -2.31
CA LYS A 176 5.78 -2.03 -0.87
C LYS A 176 7.12 -2.09 -0.13
N GLN A 177 8.10 -2.84 -0.64
CA GLN A 177 9.37 -3.04 0.05
C GLN A 177 10.30 -1.82 -0.07
N SER A 178 10.41 -1.23 -1.26
CA SER A 178 11.27 -0.07 -1.49
C SER A 178 10.77 1.16 -0.73
N CYS A 179 9.48 1.48 -0.82
CA CYS A 179 8.92 2.69 -0.23
C CYS A 179 8.83 2.64 1.30
N LEU A 180 8.67 1.45 1.90
CA LEU A 180 8.65 1.26 3.36
C LEU A 180 10.05 1.13 3.97
N THR A 181 11.11 1.43 3.22
CA THR A 181 12.49 1.40 3.75
C THR A 181 12.62 2.39 4.93
N PRO A 182 13.08 1.95 6.12
CA PRO A 182 13.19 2.84 7.27
C PRO A 182 14.06 4.07 7.00
N GLY A 183 13.54 5.26 7.34
CA GLY A 183 14.24 6.54 7.16
C GLY A 183 14.34 7.03 5.70
N LEU A 184 13.73 6.32 4.74
CA LEU A 184 13.71 6.76 3.34
C LEU A 184 12.95 8.09 3.19
N LEU A 185 11.77 8.20 3.79
CA LEU A 185 10.94 9.40 3.73
C LEU A 185 11.69 10.62 4.28
N ASP A 186 12.33 10.49 5.45
CA ASP A 186 13.15 11.55 6.05
C ASP A 186 14.31 11.95 5.14
N LYS A 187 14.93 10.97 4.48
CA LYS A 187 16.03 11.21 3.54
C LYS A 187 15.55 11.97 2.31
N ILE A 188 14.40 11.60 1.74
CA ILE A 188 13.79 12.29 0.59
C ILE A 188 13.39 13.72 0.98
N ASN A 189 12.76 13.92 2.13
CA ASN A 189 12.40 15.25 2.64
C ASN A 189 13.63 16.14 2.83
N SER A 190 14.68 15.59 3.45
CA SER A 190 15.96 16.31 3.60
C SER A 190 16.57 16.67 2.24
N MET A 191 16.42 15.85 1.21
CA MET A 191 16.87 16.20 -0.14
C MET A 191 16.01 17.30 -0.76
N ASP A 192 14.69 17.25 -0.60
CA ASP A 192 13.78 18.27 -1.12
C ASP A 192 14.03 19.65 -0.51
N GLU A 193 14.35 19.71 0.80
CA GLU A 193 14.74 20.96 1.49
C GLU A 193 16.08 21.53 0.99
N ARG A 194 16.98 20.66 0.51
CA ARG A 194 18.31 21.04 -0.01
C ARG A 194 18.30 21.40 -1.51
N LEU A 195 17.16 21.21 -2.21
CA LEU A 195 16.98 21.42 -3.66
C LEU A 195 16.01 22.57 -3.97
#